data_AF-A0A0P8BDZ1-F1
#
_entry.id   AF-A0A0P8BDZ1-F1
#
_cell.length_a   1.000
_cell.length_b   1.000
_cell.length_c   1.000
_cell.angle_alpha   90.00
_cell.angle_beta   90.00
_cell.angle_gamma   90.00
#
_symmetry.space_group_name_H-M   'P 1'
#
loop_
_entity.id
_entity.type
_entity.pdbx_description
1 polymer ?
#
loop_
_entity_poly.entity_id
_entity_poly.type
_entity_poly.pdbx_seq_one_letter_code
_entity_poly.pdbx_strand_id
1 'polypeptide(L)' 'MRMIILDGIRKGYSTQRDLAAYVAIQRPELSTGAAYVRTTQALQKMRRAGIVRHEGSAWLPK' A
#
# COMPACT_ATOMS: atom_id res chain seq x y z
N MET A 1 -3.98 -7.72 -3.02
CA MET A 1 -3.11 -6.64 -2.49
C MET A 1 -3.17 -5.38 -3.34
N ARG A 2 -2.85 -5.43 -4.65
CA ARG A 2 -2.87 -4.24 -5.53
C ARG A 2 -4.16 -3.43 -5.46
N MET A 3 -5.32 -4.09 -5.61
CA MET A 3 -6.62 -3.40 -5.56
C MET A 3 -6.90 -2.72 -4.22
N ILE A 4 -6.56 -3.37 -3.10
CA ILE A 4 -6.73 -2.83 -1.75
C ILE A 4 -5.84 -1.60 -1.55
N ILE A 5 -4.58 -1.66 -2.01
CA ILE A 5 -3.64 -0.53 -1.93
C ILE A 5 -4.12 0.64 -2.78
N LEU A 6 -4.60 0.39 -4.02
CA LEU A 6 -5.15 1.44 -4.88
C LEU A 6 -6.41 2.07 -4.28
N ASP A 7 -7.28 1.26 -3.68
CA ASP A 7 -8.44 1.76 -2.94
C ASP A 7 -8.03 2.63 -1.74
N GLY A 8 -7.02 2.19 -0.98
CA GLY A 8 -6.46 2.98 0.11
C GLY A 8 -5.90 4.33 -0.36
N ILE A 9 -5.16 4.34 -1.47
CA ILE A 9 -4.65 5.56 -2.10
C ILE A 9 -5.81 6.49 -2.53
N ARG A 10 -6.87 5.95 -3.14
CA ARG A 10 -8.07 6.73 -3.51
C ARG A 10 -8.80 7.32 -2.31
N LYS A 11 -8.75 6.64 -1.16
CA LYS A 11 -9.31 7.11 0.12
C LYS A 11 -8.41 8.14 0.82
N GLY A 12 -7.26 8.47 0.24
CA GLY A 12 -6.34 9.50 0.76
C GLY A 12 -5.18 8.95 1.60
N TYR A 13 -5.07 7.62 1.78
CA TYR A 13 -3.91 7.04 2.45
C TYR A 13 -2.70 7.06 1.52
N SER A 14 -1.73 7.90 1.84
CA SER A 14 -0.54 8.09 1.01
C SER A 14 0.70 7.46 1.64
N THR A 15 0.77 7.29 2.96
CA THR A 15 1.96 6.71 3.59
C THR A 15 1.93 5.19 3.55
N GLN A 16 3.12 4.57 3.53
CA GLN A 16 3.23 3.11 3.62
C GLN A 16 2.61 2.55 4.90
N ARG A 17 2.73 3.29 6.02
CA ARG A 17 2.16 2.90 7.32
C ARG A 17 0.64 2.87 7.26
N ASP A 18 0.02 3.90 6.70
CA ASP A 18 -1.44 3.98 6.61
C ASP A 18 -1.99 2.94 5.64
N LEU A 19 -1.31 2.73 4.51
CA LEU A 19 -1.66 1.68 3.56
C LEU A 19 -1.53 0.28 4.17
N ALA A 20 -0.50 0.03 4.98
CA ALA A 20 -0.33 -1.23 5.69
C ALA A 20 -1.42 -1.46 6.74
N ALA A 21 -1.77 -0.41 7.50
CA ALA A 21 -2.87 -0.46 8.47
C ALA A 21 -4.22 -0.72 7.76
N TYR A 22 -4.46 -0.04 6.64
CA TYR A 22 -5.63 -0.27 5.80
C TYR A 22 -5.69 -1.71 5.28
N VAL A 23 -4.56 -2.25 4.80
CA VAL A 23 -4.47 -3.65 4.37
C VAL A 23 -4.75 -4.62 5.52
N ALA A 24 -4.24 -4.37 6.72
CA ALA A 24 -4.51 -5.21 7.89
C ALA A 24 -6.00 -5.24 8.27
N ILE A 25 -6.68 -4.09 8.19
CA ILE A 25 -8.14 -4.01 8.42
C ILE A 25 -8.91 -4.85 7.38
N GLN A 26 -8.50 -4.77 6.11
CA GLN A 26 -9.14 -5.49 5.01
C GLN A 26 -8.76 -6.98 4.97
N ARG A 27 -7.71 -7.38 5.68
CA ARG A 27 -7.12 -8.73 5.65
C ARG A 27 -6.77 -9.16 7.08
N PRO A 28 -7.79 -9.40 7.94
CA PRO A 28 -7.57 -9.74 9.34
C PRO A 28 -6.82 -11.06 9.54
N GLU A 29 -6.68 -11.89 8.49
CA GLU A 29 -5.85 -13.09 8.53
C GLU A 29 -4.33 -12.78 8.53
N LEU A 30 -3.93 -11.55 8.23
CA LEU A 30 -2.54 -11.11 8.26
C LEU A 30 -2.25 -10.38 9.58
N SER A 31 -1.16 -10.78 10.24
CA SER A 31 -0.61 -9.96 11.33
C SER A 31 -0.17 -8.59 10.80
N THR A 32 -0.17 -7.58 11.67
CA THR A 32 0.24 -6.21 11.31
C THR A 32 1.63 -6.16 10.68
N GLY A 33 2.58 -6.95 11.19
CA GLY A 33 3.91 -7.08 10.61
C GLY A 33 3.91 -7.70 9.21
N ALA A 34 3.12 -8.76 8.99
CA ALA A 34 2.96 -9.37 7.69
C ALA A 34 2.28 -8.44 6.68
N ALA A 35 1.26 -7.69 7.12
CA ALA A 35 0.59 -6.68 6.31
C ALA A 35 1.56 -5.58 5.88
N TYR A 36 2.43 -5.11 6.78
CA TYR A 36 3.45 -4.11 6.46
C TYR A 36 4.42 -4.61 5.38
N VAL A 37 5.07 -5.76 5.60
CA VAL A 37 6.04 -6.34 4.65
C VAL A 37 5.41 -6.59 3.28
N ARG A 38 4.21 -7.17 3.24
CA ARG A 38 3.50 -7.45 1.98
C ARG A 38 3.08 -6.16 1.27
N THR A 39 2.71 -5.12 2.01
CA THR A 39 2.38 -3.80 1.45
C THR A 39 3.61 -3.17 0.83
N THR A 40 4.77 -3.19 1.50
CA THR A 40 6.04 -2.71 0.94
C THR A 40 6.39 -3.41 -0.37
N GLN A 41 6.32 -4.75 -0.39
CA GLN A 41 6.63 -5.53 -1.59
C GLN A 41 5.67 -5.22 -2.73
N ALA A 42 4.37 -5.07 -2.44
CA ALA A 42 3.36 -4.73 -3.43
C ALA A 42 3.58 -3.31 -4.00
N LEU A 43 3.86 -2.32 -3.16
CA LEU A 43 4.15 -0.95 -3.58
C LEU A 43 5.40 -0.88 -4.48
N GLN A 44 6.46 -1.60 -4.13
CA GLN A 44 7.66 -1.67 -4.97
C GLN A 44 7.37 -2.32 -6.34
N LYS A 45 6.58 -3.40 -6.37
CA LYS A 45 6.15 -4.02 -7.64
C LYS A 45 5.30 -3.06 -8.47
N MET A 46 4.36 -2.35 -7.83
CA MET A 46 3.50 -1.37 -8.50
C MET A 46 4.30 -0.17 -9.01
N ARG A 47 5.34 0.26 -8.29
CA ARG A 47 6.28 1.30 -8.74
C ARG A 47 7.02 0.88 -10.00
N ARG A 48 7.60 -0.33 -9.99
CA ARG A 48 8.34 -0.89 -11.13
C ARG A 48 7.45 -1.06 -12.36
N ALA A 49 6.18 -1.40 -12.15
CA ALA A 49 5.18 -1.49 -13.20
C ALA A 49 4.60 -0.12 -13.64
N GLY A 50 5.05 1.00 -13.06
CA GLY A 50 4.58 2.33 -13.42
C GLY A 50 3.13 2.64 -13.02
N ILE A 51 2.60 1.97 -12.01
CA ILE A 51 1.21 2.18 -11.54
C ILE A 51 1.13 3.24 -10.44
N VAL A 52 2.19 3.34 -9.64
CA VAL A 52 2.32 4.32 -8.56
C VAL A 52 3.70 4.96 -8.61
N ARG A 53 3.80 6.17 -8.05
CA ARG A 53 5.07 6.85 -7.80
C ARG A 53 5.25 7.10 -6.31
N HIS A 54 6.51 7.16 -5.88
CA HIS A 54 6.89 7.48 -4.50
C HIS A 54 7.49 8.87 -4.49
N GLU A 55 6.85 9.79 -3.77
CA GLU A 55 7.23 11.21 -3.69
C GLU A 55 7.38 11.59 -2.22
N GLY A 56 8.63 11.79 -1.78
CA GLY A 56 8.94 11.95 -0.36
C GLY A 56 8.57 10.71 0.44
N SER A 57 7.55 10.81 1.30
CA SER A 57 6.98 9.73 2.12
C SER A 57 5.64 9.20 1.60
N ALA A 58 5.14 9.75 0.48
CA ALA A 58 3.83 9.48 -0.07
C ALA A 58 3.89 8.56 -1.31
N TRP A 59 2.92 7.65 -1.40
CA TRP A 59 2.61 6.82 -2.55
C TRP A 59 1.41 7.41 -3.27
N LEU A 60 1.62 7.77 -4.52
CA LEU A 60 0.61 8.42 -5.37
C LEU A 60 0.34 7.53 -6.58
N PRO A 61 -0.88 7.55 -7.14
CA PRO A 61 -1.13 6.92 -8.42
C PRO A 61 -0.30 7.63 -9.49
N LYS A 62 0.21 6.86 -10.46
CA LYS A 62 0.85 7.42 -11.65
C LYS A 62 -0.19 7.75 -12.71
#